data_AF-A0A7J4THV4-F1
#
_entry.id   AF-A0A7J4THV4-F1
#
_cell.length_a   1.000
_cell.length_b   1.000
_cell.length_c   1.000
_cell.angle_alpha   90.00
_cell.angle_beta   90.00
_cell.angle_gamma   90.00
#
_symmetry.space_group_name_H-M   'P 1'
#
loop_
_entity.id
_entity.type
_entity.pdbx_description
1 polymer ?
#
loop_
_entity_poly.entity_id
_entity_poly.type
_entity_poly.pdbx_seq_one_letter_code
_entity_poly.pdbx_strand_id
1 'polypeptide(L)'
;MNLHFKTNEKGNLDIGGADALEIAQEYGTPLYVTDEMRVRDNYRRVYQAFTNEYEDFKIFYAAKANTSLAMMKILEQEGSCIDAVSPGEIYTALMAGFEGDRILYTGNNVTTEELKFALDA
;
A
#
# COMPACT_ATOMS: atom_id res chain seq x y z
N MET A 1 -9.21 16.91 -8.01
CA MET A 1 -8.71 15.51 -7.95
C MET A 1 -9.51 14.71 -8.96
N ASN A 2 -8.88 14.23 -10.03
CA ASN A 2 -9.58 13.39 -11.01
C ASN A 2 -9.72 11.99 -10.37
N LEU A 3 -10.94 11.52 -10.16
CA LEU A 3 -11.21 10.28 -9.42
C LEU A 3 -10.99 9.01 -10.27
N HIS A 4 -10.75 9.15 -11.58
CA HIS A 4 -10.55 8.07 -12.56
C HIS A 4 -11.64 6.99 -12.62
N PHE A 5 -12.73 7.11 -11.87
CA PHE A 5 -13.91 6.29 -12.08
C PHE A 5 -14.57 6.67 -13.40
N LYS A 6 -14.71 5.67 -14.27
CA LYS A 6 -15.33 5.80 -15.58
C LYS A 6 -16.53 4.87 -15.63
N THR A 7 -17.41 5.15 -16.58
CA THR A 7 -18.41 4.18 -17.01
C THR A 7 -17.92 3.52 -18.29
N ASN A 8 -18.05 2.21 -18.40
CA ASN A 8 -17.77 1.50 -19.66
C ASN A 8 -18.92 1.70 -20.67
N GLU A 9 -18.79 1.10 -21.86
CA GLU A 9 -19.78 1.21 -22.94
C GLU A 9 -21.18 0.66 -22.57
N LYS A 10 -21.25 -0.23 -21.56
CA LYS A 10 -22.50 -0.79 -21.03
C LYS A 10 -23.16 0.13 -19.99
N GLY A 11 -22.51 1.23 -19.60
CA GLY A 11 -22.96 2.13 -18.53
C GLY A 11 -22.61 1.66 -17.11
N ASN A 12 -21.83 0.59 -16.97
CA ASN A 12 -21.39 0.06 -15.67
C ASN A 12 -20.13 0.78 -15.19
N LEU A 13 -19.89 0.80 -13.87
CA LEU A 13 -18.66 1.33 -13.30
C LEU A 13 -17.46 0.49 -13.77
N ASP A 14 -16.44 1.17 -14.29
CA ASP A 14 -15.14 0.60 -14.68
C ASP A 14 -14.10 0.87 -13.58
N ILE A 15 -13.41 -0.18 -13.15
CA ILE A 15 -12.33 -0.12 -12.14
C ILE A 15 -11.07 -0.72 -12.76
N GLY A 16 -10.11 0.12 -13.14
CA GLY A 16 -8.86 -0.35 -13.75
C GLY A 16 -9.04 -1.11 -15.07
N GLY A 17 -10.12 -0.85 -15.82
CA GLY A 17 -10.47 -1.59 -17.04
C GLY A 17 -11.35 -2.83 -16.82
N ALA A 18 -11.76 -3.11 -15.57
CA ALA A 18 -12.67 -4.21 -15.25
C ALA A 18 -14.08 -3.71 -14.93
N ASP A 19 -15.10 -4.43 -15.43
CA ASP A 19 -16.51 -4.12 -15.16
C ASP A 19 -16.87 -4.51 -13.71
N ALA A 20 -17.34 -3.54 -12.92
CA ALA A 20 -17.65 -3.76 -11.52
C ALA A 20 -18.77 -4.79 -11.28
N LEU A 21 -19.71 -4.95 -12.22
CA LEU A 21 -20.77 -5.97 -12.12
C LEU A 21 -20.22 -7.38 -12.39
N GLU A 22 -19.28 -7.51 -13.32
CA GLU A 22 -18.60 -8.79 -13.59
C GLU A 22 -17.78 -9.22 -12.36
N ILE A 23 -17.03 -8.28 -11.77
CA ILE A 23 -16.29 -8.51 -10.51
C ILE A 23 -17.24 -8.93 -9.38
N ALA A 24 -18.35 -8.21 -9.17
CA ALA A 24 -19.31 -8.53 -8.11
C ALA A 24 -20.01 -9.89 -8.33
N GLN A 25 -20.25 -10.27 -9.58
CA GLN A 25 -20.84 -11.57 -9.91
C GLN A 25 -19.85 -12.72 -9.66
N GLU A 26 -18.56 -12.52 -9.95
CA GLU A 26 -17.53 -13.52 -9.77
C GLU A 26 -17.16 -13.74 -8.30
N TYR A 27 -16.97 -12.66 -7.53
CA TYR A 27 -16.44 -12.73 -6.16
C TYR A 27 -17.50 -12.53 -5.06
N GLY A 28 -18.74 -12.17 -5.42
CA GLY A 28 -19.82 -11.90 -4.48
C GLY A 28 -19.70 -10.53 -3.78
N THR A 29 -20.63 -10.25 -2.87
CA THR A 29 -20.69 -8.98 -2.11
C THR A 29 -20.98 -9.20 -0.63
N PRO A 30 -20.44 -8.37 0.30
CA PRO A 30 -19.64 -7.16 0.06
C PRO A 30 -18.20 -7.46 -0.38
N LEU A 31 -17.63 -6.59 -1.22
CA LEU A 31 -16.31 -6.76 -1.81
C LEU A 31 -15.52 -5.44 -1.81
N TYR A 32 -14.25 -5.52 -1.43
CA TYR A 32 -13.28 -4.45 -1.63
C TYR A 32 -12.51 -4.69 -2.93
N VAL A 33 -12.48 -3.68 -3.80
CA VAL A 33 -11.72 -3.70 -5.06
C VAL A 33 -10.73 -2.54 -5.05
N THR A 34 -9.48 -2.82 -5.41
CA THR A 34 -8.42 -1.82 -5.49
C THR A 34 -7.86 -1.79 -6.89
N ASP A 35 -7.79 -0.60 -7.49
CA ASP A 35 -7.09 -0.38 -8.77
C ASP A 35 -5.59 -0.21 -8.49
N GLU A 36 -4.79 -1.17 -8.95
CA GLU A 36 -3.33 -1.15 -8.80
C GLU A 36 -2.68 0.08 -9.46
N MET A 37 -3.09 0.44 -10.68
CA MET A 37 -2.51 1.59 -11.38
C MET A 37 -2.78 2.87 -10.60
N ARG A 38 -3.94 2.97 -9.97
CA ARG A 38 -4.25 4.11 -9.09
C ARG A 38 -3.30 4.18 -7.89
N VAL A 39 -2.95 3.05 -7.28
CA VAL A 39 -1.97 3.00 -6.19
C VAL A 39 -0.61 3.51 -6.66
N ARG A 40 -0.12 2.97 -7.79
CA ARG A 40 1.17 3.35 -8.38
C ARG A 40 1.23 4.83 -8.74
N ASP A 41 0.20 5.35 -9.40
CA ASP A 41 0.11 6.76 -9.78
C ASP A 41 0.10 7.69 -8.56
N ASN A 42 -0.61 7.30 -7.49
CA ASN A 42 -0.61 8.08 -6.26
C ASN A 42 0.77 8.11 -5.60
N TYR A 43 1.45 6.96 -5.52
CA TYR A 43 2.81 6.88 -4.99
C TYR A 43 3.76 7.76 -5.81
N ARG A 44 3.81 7.55 -7.12
CA ARG A 44 4.70 8.26 -8.05
C ARG A 44 4.47 9.77 -8.02
N ARG A 45 3.21 10.21 -7.93
CA ARG A 45 2.88 11.64 -7.82
C ARG A 45 3.51 12.27 -6.58
N VAL A 46 3.45 11.60 -5.44
CA VAL A 46 4.09 12.10 -4.21
C VAL A 46 5.60 12.02 -4.36
N TYR A 47 6.14 10.89 -4.82
CA TYR A 47 7.58 10.69 -4.97
C TYR A 47 8.23 11.76 -5.86
N GLN A 48 7.69 11.95 -7.06
CA GLN A 48 8.19 12.93 -8.03
C GLN A 48 8.09 14.39 -7.56
N ALA A 49 7.17 14.69 -6.64
CA ALA A 49 7.02 16.05 -6.13
C ALA A 49 8.19 16.48 -5.23
N PHE A 50 8.93 15.52 -4.65
CA PHE A 50 10.04 15.80 -3.74
C PHE A 50 11.40 15.43 -4.34
N THR A 51 11.49 14.43 -5.22
CA THR A 51 12.77 13.91 -5.71
C THR A 51 13.56 14.87 -6.61
N ASN A 52 12.93 15.93 -7.10
CA ASN A 52 13.65 16.98 -7.83
C ASN A 52 14.41 17.93 -6.90
N GLU A 53 14.00 18.05 -5.65
CA GLU A 53 14.53 19.01 -4.67
C GLU A 53 15.35 18.32 -3.56
N TYR A 54 15.12 17.02 -3.32
CA TYR A 54 15.75 16.24 -2.27
C TYR A 54 16.36 14.96 -2.84
N GLU A 55 17.68 14.83 -2.76
CA GLU A 55 18.43 13.68 -3.28
C GLU A 55 18.17 12.39 -2.48
N ASP A 56 17.96 12.51 -1.16
CA ASP A 56 17.61 11.39 -0.27
C ASP A 56 16.18 11.55 0.27
N PHE A 57 15.19 11.33 -0.61
CA PHE A 57 13.78 11.33 -0.26
C PHE A 57 13.22 9.90 -0.25
N LYS A 58 12.59 9.52 0.87
CA LYS A 58 11.90 8.24 1.04
C LYS A 58 10.47 8.46 1.49
N ILE A 59 9.56 7.68 0.94
CA ILE A 59 8.16 7.62 1.39
C ILE A 59 8.02 6.43 2.32
N PHE A 60 7.60 6.68 3.56
CA PHE A 60 7.18 5.64 4.48
C PHE A 60 5.65 5.55 4.47
N TYR A 61 5.11 4.54 3.77
CA TYR A 61 3.67 4.31 3.72
C TYR A 61 3.19 3.80 5.07
N ALA A 62 2.19 4.47 5.65
CA ALA A 62 1.58 4.07 6.91
C ALA A 62 0.79 2.77 6.73
N ALA A 63 1.34 1.65 7.22
CA ALA A 63 0.80 0.31 7.06
C ALA A 63 -0.68 0.22 7.49
N LYS A 64 -1.01 0.85 8.62
CA LYS A 64 -2.37 0.94 9.19
C LYS A 64 -3.47 1.40 8.22
N ALA A 65 -3.12 2.07 7.11
CA ALA A 65 -4.09 2.47 6.10
C ALA A 65 -4.66 1.29 5.32
N ASN A 66 -3.81 0.31 4.95
CA ASN A 66 -4.20 -0.94 4.29
C ASN A 66 -2.98 -1.87 4.21
N THR A 67 -3.03 -3.00 4.92
CA THR A 67 -1.96 -4.01 4.99
C THR A 67 -2.24 -5.27 4.17
N SER A 68 -3.18 -5.22 3.22
CA SER A 68 -3.34 -6.30 2.25
C SER A 68 -1.99 -6.61 1.59
N LEU A 69 -1.62 -7.89 1.53
CA LEU A 69 -0.32 -8.29 0.96
C LEU A 69 -0.15 -7.82 -0.49
N ALA A 70 -1.24 -7.78 -1.27
CA ALA A 70 -1.21 -7.23 -2.62
C ALA A 70 -0.84 -5.74 -2.63
N MET A 71 -1.46 -4.94 -1.75
CA MET A 71 -1.17 -3.51 -1.60
C MET A 71 0.29 -3.28 -1.19
N MET A 72 0.75 -4.03 -0.19
CA MET A 72 2.13 -3.96 0.30
C MET A 72 3.12 -4.33 -0.81
N LYS A 73 2.83 -5.37 -1.60
CA LYS A 73 3.69 -5.80 -2.70
C LYS A 73 3.79 -4.77 -3.83
N ILE A 74 2.66 -4.13 -4.17
CA ILE A 74 2.65 -3.04 -5.17
C ILE A 74 3.55 -1.89 -4.71
N LEU A 75 3.45 -1.49 -3.44
CA LEU A 75 4.28 -0.41 -2.86
C LEU A 75 5.75 -0.80 -2.76
N GLU A 76 6.05 -2.06 -2.43
CA GLU A 76 7.42 -2.60 -2.39
C GLU A 76 8.09 -2.44 -3.77
N GLN A 77 7.38 -2.85 -4.82
CA GLN A 77 7.83 -2.73 -6.22
C GLN A 77 8.01 -1.30 -6.70
N GLU A 78 7.26 -0.33 -6.16
CA GLU A 78 7.46 1.10 -6.44
C GLU A 78 8.64 1.71 -5.65
N GLY A 79 9.25 0.96 -4.72
CA GLY A 79 10.37 1.44 -3.91
C GLY A 79 9.95 2.13 -2.61
N SER A 80 8.70 1.98 -2.16
CA SER A 80 8.25 2.53 -0.88
C SER A 80 9.06 1.97 0.31
N CYS A 81 9.12 2.72 1.40
CA CYS A 81 9.37 2.20 2.74
C CYS A 81 8.04 2.04 3.48
N ILE A 82 8.05 1.42 4.65
CA ILE A 82 6.85 1.19 5.48
C ILE A 82 7.00 1.89 6.83
N ASP A 83 5.96 2.62 7.24
CA ASP A 83 5.74 3.05 8.62
C ASP A 83 4.80 2.06 9.30
N ALA A 84 5.36 1.27 10.21
CA ALA A 84 4.67 0.25 10.99
C ALA A 84 4.44 0.72 12.43
N VAL A 85 3.35 0.26 13.04
CA VAL A 85 2.95 0.52 14.43
C VAL A 85 2.76 -0.76 15.24
N SER A 86 2.94 -1.95 14.66
CA SER A 86 2.94 -3.22 15.42
C SER A 86 3.86 -4.29 14.80
N PRO A 87 4.26 -5.32 15.58
CA PRO A 87 4.97 -6.49 15.04
C PRO A 87 4.25 -7.17 13.88
N GLY A 88 2.91 -7.18 13.89
CA GLY A 88 2.12 -7.77 12.80
C GLY A 88 2.29 -7.03 11.47
N GLU A 89 2.45 -5.71 11.52
CA GLU A 89 2.71 -4.89 10.33
C GLU A 89 4.15 -5.04 9.83
N ILE A 90 5.12 -5.13 10.75
CA ILE A 90 6.51 -5.50 10.41
C ILE A 90 6.52 -6.86 9.71
N TYR A 91 5.90 -7.87 10.32
CA TYR A 91 5.79 -9.21 9.74
C TYR A 91 5.15 -9.19 8.34
N THR A 92 4.05 -8.44 8.17
CA THR A 92 3.37 -8.32 6.87
C THR A 92 4.25 -7.63 5.83
N ALA A 93 5.02 -6.61 6.21
CA ALA A 93 5.98 -5.96 5.32
C ALA A 93 7.10 -6.92 4.91
N LEU A 94 7.68 -7.68 5.84
CA LEU A 94 8.67 -8.71 5.50
C LEU A 94 8.10 -9.76 4.54
N MET A 95 6.86 -10.21 4.76
CA MET A 95 6.18 -11.14 3.84
C MET A 95 5.97 -10.55 2.43
N ALA A 96 5.75 -9.24 2.32
CA ALA A 96 5.67 -8.55 1.03
C ALA A 96 7.05 -8.34 0.36
N GLY A 97 8.15 -8.57 1.08
CA GLY A 97 9.52 -8.48 0.57
C GLY A 97 10.23 -7.18 0.89
N PHE A 98 9.73 -6.38 1.83
CA PHE A 98 10.50 -5.25 2.36
C PHE A 98 11.66 -5.77 3.22
N GLU A 99 12.81 -5.12 3.12
CA GLU A 99 13.96 -5.34 4.01
C GLU A 99 13.78 -4.53 5.31
N GLY A 100 14.35 -5.00 6.42
CA GLY A 100 14.17 -4.39 7.75
C GLY A 100 14.61 -2.93 7.81
N ASP A 101 15.66 -2.54 7.07
CA ASP A 101 16.14 -1.15 6.98
C ASP A 101 15.20 -0.21 6.20
N ARG A 102 14.17 -0.75 5.56
CA ARG A 102 13.09 -0.02 4.88
C ARG A 102 11.80 0.04 5.73
N ILE A 103 11.86 -0.37 6.99
CA ILE A 103 10.72 -0.34 7.92
C ILE A 103 11.03 0.62 9.08
N LEU A 104 10.22 1.67 9.20
CA LEU A 104 10.19 2.57 10.34
C LEU A 104 9.16 2.07 11.35
N TYR A 105 9.54 1.91 12.62
CA TYR A 105 8.63 1.48 13.67
C TYR A 105 8.26 2.64 14.60
N THR A 106 7.00 3.08 14.56
CA THR A 106 6.50 4.29 15.27
C THR A 106 5.51 4.01 16.40
N GLY A 107 5.57 2.81 17.00
CA GLY A 107 4.69 2.44 18.11
C GLY A 107 4.85 3.34 19.34
N ASN A 108 3.74 3.69 20.00
CA ASN A 108 3.72 4.58 21.17
C ASN A 108 3.77 3.84 22.53
N ASN A 109 3.23 2.62 22.59
CA ASN A 109 3.17 1.78 23.79
C ASN A 109 3.82 0.42 23.53
N VAL A 110 5.04 0.45 23.00
CA VAL A 110 5.75 -0.75 22.57
C VAL A 110 6.31 -1.51 23.77
N THR A 111 6.03 -2.81 23.86
CA THR A 111 6.63 -3.66 24.89
C THR A 111 8.08 -4.01 24.59
N THR A 112 8.81 -4.49 25.59
CA THR A 112 10.19 -4.97 25.39
C THR A 112 10.24 -6.13 24.39
N GLU A 113 9.24 -7.00 24.40
CA GLU A 113 9.12 -8.14 23.50
C GLU A 113 8.89 -7.70 22.05
N GLU A 114 8.05 -6.68 21.85
CA GLU A 114 7.80 -6.10 20.52
C GLU A 114 9.04 -5.38 19.97
N LEU A 115 9.78 -4.65 20.83
CA LEU A 115 11.06 -4.04 20.44
C LEU A 115 12.11 -5.08 20.06
N LYS A 116 12.21 -6.19 20.80
CA LYS A 116 13.13 -7.30 20.46
C LYS A 116 12.77 -7.91 19.12
N PHE A 117 11.49 -8.20 18.89
CA PHE A 117 11.02 -8.69 17.60
C PHE A 117 11.40 -7.73 16.47
N ALA A 118 11.15 -6.43 16.63
CA ALA A 118 11.47 -5.42 15.62
C ALA A 118 12.98 -5.28 15.36
N LEU A 119 13.82 -5.57 16.35
CA LEU A 119 15.29 -5.53 16.22
C LEU A 119 15.85 -6.77 15.51
N ASP A 120 15.25 -7.93 15.76
CA ASP A 120 15.69 -9.23 15.21
C ASP A 120 15.13 -9.51 13.80
N ALA A 121 14.06 -8.81 13.43
CA ALA A 121 13.31 -8.90 12.18
C ALA A 121 14.05 -8.27 10.99
#